data_AF-A0A439U1A3-F1
#
_entry.id   AF-A0A439U1A3-F1
#
_cell.length_a   1.000
_cell.length_b   1.000
_cell.length_c   1.000
_cell.angle_alpha   90.00
_cell.angle_beta   90.00
_cell.angle_gamma   90.00
#
_symmetry.space_group_name_H-M   'P 1'
#
loop_
_entity.id
_entity.type
_entity.pdbx_description
1 polymer ?
#
loop_
_entity_poly.entity_id
_entity_poly.type
_entity_poly.pdbx_seq_one_letter_code
_entity_poly.pdbx_strand_id
1 'polypeptide(L)'
;MFDASNLSSAVLALYNPHADPFGVAAWQELFHASPEIKRAWIDHHFQWSAACKAAAADLRSRGRNVVLDLTLFDVREDTSGETAECAVDYEISVLRPRGKSFRLDETDTEATFGRTMFLAGNPWRLADRVNDEIELREEVAAIAAE
;
A
#
# COMPACT_ATOMS: atom_id res chain seq x y z
N MET A 1 -8.17 -5.16 -24.07
CA MET A 1 -6.83 -5.75 -23.90
C MET A 1 -5.85 -4.67 -24.34
N PHE A 2 -5.33 -3.91 -23.38
CA PHE A 2 -4.28 -2.91 -23.63
C PHE A 2 -2.98 -3.48 -23.07
N ASP A 3 -1.94 -3.38 -23.90
CA ASP A 3 -0.68 -4.07 -23.76
C ASP A 3 0.10 -3.61 -22.52
N ALA A 4 0.23 -4.51 -21.53
CA ALA A 4 1.19 -4.42 -20.43
C ALA A 4 2.66 -4.59 -20.92
N SER A 5 2.89 -4.72 -22.23
CA SER A 5 4.19 -5.05 -22.83
C SER A 5 5.14 -3.86 -23.02
N ASN A 6 4.75 -2.64 -22.64
CA ASN A 6 5.62 -1.46 -22.65
C ASN A 6 5.88 -0.89 -21.24
N LEU A 7 5.96 -1.74 -20.21
CA LEU A 7 6.92 -1.45 -19.15
C LEU A 7 8.28 -1.41 -19.85
N SER A 8 8.75 -0.21 -20.21
CA SER A 8 10.02 -0.09 -20.90
C SER A 8 11.06 -0.82 -20.06
N SER A 9 11.96 -1.56 -20.70
CA SER A 9 13.07 -2.22 -20.02
C SER A 9 13.85 -1.25 -19.12
N ALA A 10 13.75 0.06 -19.36
CA ALA A 10 14.27 1.13 -18.51
C ALA A 10 13.51 1.26 -17.19
N VAL A 11 12.17 1.26 -17.15
CA VAL A 11 11.38 1.34 -15.89
C VAL A 11 11.60 0.12 -14.99
N LEU A 12 11.79 -1.06 -15.59
CA LEU A 12 12.18 -2.28 -14.87
C LEU A 12 13.66 -2.31 -14.49
N ALA A 13 14.53 -1.57 -15.19
CA ALA A 13 15.96 -1.45 -14.88
C ALA A 13 16.29 -0.29 -13.92
N LEU A 14 15.34 0.61 -13.64
CA LEU A 14 15.56 1.79 -12.82
C LEU A 14 15.70 1.48 -11.33
N TYR A 15 15.08 0.40 -10.83
CA TYR A 15 15.31 0.03 -9.43
C TYR A 15 16.62 -0.72 -9.28
N ASN A 16 17.70 0.05 -9.22
CA ASN A 16 18.96 -0.42 -8.67
C ASN A 16 19.02 0.00 -7.18
N PRO A 17 18.69 -0.88 -6.23
CA PRO A 17 18.70 -0.54 -4.81
C PRO A 17 20.08 -0.09 -4.29
N HIS A 18 21.16 -0.37 -5.04
CA HIS A 18 22.50 0.11 -4.70
C HIS A 18 22.76 1.56 -5.18
N ALA A 19 22.13 2.01 -6.26
CA ALA A 19 22.32 3.34 -6.84
C ALA A 19 21.19 4.31 -6.49
N ASP A 20 19.99 3.79 -6.24
CA ASP A 20 18.80 4.54 -5.82
C ASP A 20 18.10 3.78 -4.68
N PRO A 21 18.69 3.79 -3.47
CA PRO A 21 18.20 3.01 -2.33
C PRO A 21 16.79 3.41 -1.88
N PHE A 22 16.33 4.60 -2.27
CA PHE A 22 15.01 5.11 -1.93
C PHE A 22 14.05 5.14 -3.13
N GLY A 23 14.52 4.79 -4.33
CA GLY A 23 13.74 4.69 -5.57
C GLY A 23 13.34 6.02 -6.21
N VAL A 24 13.93 7.15 -5.78
CA VAL A 24 13.52 8.51 -6.17
C VAL A 24 13.40 8.70 -7.68
N ALA A 25 14.37 8.19 -8.44
CA ALA A 25 14.36 8.30 -9.89
C ALA A 25 13.29 7.38 -10.52
N ALA A 26 13.08 6.19 -9.94
CA ALA A 26 11.99 5.31 -10.36
C ALA A 26 10.61 5.95 -10.10
N TRP A 27 10.46 6.78 -9.07
CA TRP A 27 9.19 7.44 -8.73
C TRP A 27 8.83 8.58 -9.65
N GLN A 28 9.81 9.41 -10.01
CA GLN A 28 9.60 10.49 -10.98
C GLN A 28 9.14 9.93 -12.33
N GLU A 29 9.64 8.77 -12.72
CA GLU A 29 9.22 8.07 -13.94
C GLU A 29 7.83 7.43 -13.80
N LEU A 30 7.48 6.93 -12.61
CA LEU A 30 6.14 6.41 -12.32
C LEU A 30 5.08 7.51 -12.21
N PHE A 31 5.44 8.78 -11.98
CA PHE A 31 4.50 9.88 -11.83
C PHE A 31 3.50 9.96 -12.99
N HIS A 32 4.02 9.88 -14.22
CA HIS A 32 3.22 9.94 -15.45
C HIS A 32 2.64 8.58 -15.89
N ALA A 33 2.93 7.50 -15.17
CA ALA A 33 2.46 6.17 -15.51
C ALA A 33 0.99 5.96 -15.09
N SER A 34 0.30 5.04 -15.79
CA SER A 34 -1.07 4.68 -15.40
C SER A 34 -1.09 3.92 -14.06
N PRO A 35 -2.21 3.96 -13.30
CA PRO A 35 -2.35 3.22 -12.05
C PRO A 35 -2.02 1.73 -12.17
N GLU A 36 -2.34 1.10 -13.31
CA GLU A 36 -2.04 -0.32 -13.54
C GLU A 36 -0.53 -0.58 -13.61
N ILE A 37 0.21 0.30 -14.27
CA ILE A 37 1.68 0.21 -14.38
C ILE A 37 2.31 0.44 -13.02
N LYS A 38 1.87 1.48 -12.29
CA LYS A 38 2.33 1.77 -10.94
C LYS A 38 2.13 0.54 -10.04
N ARG A 39 0.94 -0.07 -10.05
CA ARG A 39 0.63 -1.29 -9.29
C ARG A 39 1.51 -2.48 -9.67
N ALA A 40 1.66 -2.76 -10.98
CA ALA A 40 2.48 -3.88 -11.45
C ALA A 40 3.95 -3.73 -11.03
N TRP A 41 4.47 -2.51 -11.10
CA TRP A 41 5.83 -2.21 -10.66
C TRP A 41 6.02 -2.44 -9.16
N ILE A 42 5.05 -2.02 -8.34
CA ILE A 42 5.08 -2.19 -6.88
C ILE A 42 5.04 -3.65 -6.49
N ASP A 43 4.15 -4.42 -7.11
CA ASP A 43 4.05 -5.86 -6.87
C ASP A 43 5.31 -6.60 -7.32
N HIS A 44 5.97 -6.15 -8.40
CA HIS A 44 7.21 -6.75 -8.87
C HIS A 44 8.37 -6.54 -7.89
N HIS A 45 8.56 -5.32 -7.39
CA HIS A 45 9.75 -4.95 -6.60
C HIS A 45 9.57 -5.12 -5.09
N PHE A 46 8.36 -4.87 -4.59
CA PHE A 46 8.09 -4.87 -3.15
C PHE A 46 7.10 -5.94 -2.72
N GLN A 47 6.50 -6.67 -3.67
CA GLN A 47 5.59 -7.79 -3.41
C GLN A 47 4.42 -7.43 -2.49
N TRP A 48 3.85 -6.24 -2.60
CA TRP A 48 2.80 -5.76 -1.70
C TRP A 48 1.56 -6.65 -1.69
N SER A 49 1.14 -7.20 -2.83
CA SER A 49 0.07 -8.19 -2.88
C SER A 49 0.40 -9.46 -2.06
N ALA A 50 1.66 -9.87 -1.99
CA ALA A 50 2.09 -10.97 -1.13
C ALA A 50 2.12 -10.52 0.34
N ALA A 51 2.53 -9.28 0.63
CA ALA A 51 2.50 -8.70 1.96
C ALA A 51 1.07 -8.62 2.51
N CYS A 52 0.08 -8.21 1.71
CA CYS A 52 -1.34 -8.22 2.12
C CYS A 52 -1.83 -9.62 2.49
N LYS A 53 -1.46 -10.64 1.70
CA LYS A 53 -1.80 -12.05 2.01
C LYS A 53 -1.13 -12.54 3.29
N ALA A 54 0.14 -12.19 3.49
CA ALA A 54 0.87 -12.53 4.71
C ALA A 54 0.28 -11.82 5.94
N ALA A 55 -0.07 -10.54 5.83
CA ALA A 55 -0.73 -9.77 6.88
C ALA A 55 -2.10 -10.37 7.24
N ALA A 56 -2.90 -10.78 6.24
CA ALA A 56 -4.18 -11.43 6.46
C ALA A 56 -4.02 -12.81 7.14
N ALA A 57 -2.99 -13.57 6.77
CA ALA A 57 -2.67 -14.83 7.43
C ALA A 57 -2.23 -14.63 8.89
N ASP A 58 -1.44 -13.60 9.17
CA ASP A 58 -1.02 -13.22 10.51
C ASP A 58 -2.23 -12.80 11.37
N LEU A 59 -3.09 -11.91 10.86
CA LEU A 59 -4.34 -11.52 11.51
C LEU A 59 -5.24 -12.72 11.80
N ARG A 60 -5.33 -13.67 10.87
CA ARG A 60 -6.07 -14.92 11.08
C ARG A 60 -5.50 -15.73 12.23
N SER A 61 -4.17 -15.81 12.36
CA SER A 61 -3.51 -16.47 13.49
C SER A 61 -3.83 -15.80 14.84
N ARG A 62 -4.10 -14.48 14.83
CA ARG A 62 -4.55 -13.68 15.98
C ARG A 62 -6.07 -13.72 16.21
N GLY A 63 -6.82 -14.51 15.44
CA GLY A 63 -8.29 -14.63 15.57
C GLY A 63 -9.09 -13.56 14.83
N ARG A 64 -8.47 -12.82 13.90
CA ARG A 64 -9.12 -11.84 13.03
C ARG A 64 -9.25 -12.41 11.61
N ASN A 65 -10.47 -12.64 11.14
CA ASN A 65 -10.71 -13.05 9.75
C ASN A 65 -10.89 -11.81 8.87
N VAL A 66 -9.87 -11.49 8.07
CA VAL A 66 -9.91 -10.37 7.14
C VAL A 66 -9.44 -10.78 5.74
N VAL A 67 -9.90 -10.03 4.74
CA VAL A 67 -9.29 -9.97 3.40
C VAL A 67 -8.66 -8.58 3.28
N LEU A 68 -7.42 -8.54 2.80
CA LEU A 68 -6.63 -7.32 2.63
C LEU A 68 -6.24 -7.21 1.16
N ASP A 69 -6.61 -6.11 0.52
CA ASP A 69 -6.25 -5.83 -0.86
C ASP A 69 -5.69 -4.41 -0.99
N LEU A 70 -4.55 -4.29 -1.67
CA LEU A 70 -4.07 -3.00 -2.14
C LEU A 70 -4.98 -2.53 -3.28
N THR A 71 -5.62 -1.37 -3.09
CA THR A 71 -6.59 -0.84 -4.07
C THR A 71 -6.06 0.37 -4.82
N LEU A 72 -5.23 1.18 -4.18
CA LEU A 72 -4.56 2.31 -4.81
C LEU A 72 -3.10 2.36 -4.38
N PHE A 73 -2.25 2.58 -5.36
CA PHE A 73 -0.94 3.18 -5.16
C PHE A 73 -0.84 4.30 -6.18
N ASP A 74 -0.76 5.53 -5.69
CA ASP A 74 -0.66 6.71 -6.51
C ASP A 74 0.53 7.56 -6.07
N VAL A 75 1.18 8.15 -7.07
CA VAL A 75 2.29 9.07 -6.88
C VAL A 75 1.87 10.35 -7.58
N ARG A 76 1.82 11.45 -6.84
CA ARG A 76 1.34 12.77 -7.30
C ARG A 76 2.44 13.81 -7.17
N GLU A 77 2.42 14.83 -8.02
CA GLU A 77 3.19 16.04 -7.81
C GLU A 77 2.55 16.79 -6.64
N ASP A 78 3.40 17.26 -5.74
CA ASP A 78 2.97 18.23 -4.74
C ASP A 78 2.64 19.58 -5.39
N THR A 79 2.15 20.50 -4.57
CA THR A 79 1.77 21.84 -5.03
C THR A 79 2.95 22.72 -5.47
N SER A 80 4.20 22.30 -5.25
CA SER A 80 5.41 23.00 -5.68
C SER A 80 5.90 22.54 -7.06
N GLY A 81 5.42 21.38 -7.55
CA GLY A 81 5.90 20.77 -8.80
C GLY A 81 7.31 20.20 -8.68
N GLU A 82 7.84 20.12 -7.46
CA GLU A 82 9.20 19.65 -7.18
C GLU A 82 9.21 18.32 -6.41
N THR A 83 8.14 17.99 -5.65
CA THR A 83 8.13 16.78 -4.82
C THR A 83 7.02 15.79 -5.19
N ALA A 84 7.25 14.51 -4.88
CA ALA A 84 6.30 13.43 -5.09
C ALA A 84 5.57 13.06 -3.79
N GLU A 85 4.24 13.18 -3.75
CA GLU A 85 3.37 12.63 -2.71
C GLU A 85 2.97 11.19 -3.06
N CYS A 86 3.11 10.26 -2.11
CA CYS A 86 2.61 8.90 -2.24
C CYS A 86 1.28 8.77 -1.53
N ALA A 87 0.26 8.26 -2.21
CA ALA A 87 -1.00 7.84 -1.61
C ALA A 87 -1.17 6.33 -1.78
N VAL A 88 -1.34 5.63 -0.66
CA VAL A 88 -1.56 4.19 -0.62
C VAL A 88 -2.89 3.88 0.05
N ASP A 89 -3.79 3.21 -0.67
CA ASP A 89 -5.09 2.83 -0.14
C ASP A 89 -5.22 1.30 -0.08
N TYR A 90 -5.54 0.82 1.11
CA TYR A 90 -5.87 -0.59 1.36
C TYR A 90 -7.37 -0.74 1.58
N GLU A 91 -7.98 -1.70 0.89
CA GLU A 91 -9.33 -2.14 1.22
C GLU A 91 -9.26 -3.35 2.16
N ILE A 92 -10.01 -3.25 3.25
CA ILE A 92 -10.00 -4.22 4.34
C ILE A 92 -11.42 -4.72 4.52
N SER A 93 -11.63 -6.00 4.21
CA SER A 93 -12.92 -6.66 4.39
C SER A 93 -12.85 -7.58 5.60
N VAL A 94 -13.51 -7.18 6.69
CA VAL A 94 -13.59 -7.97 7.93
C VAL A 94 -14.74 -8.97 7.82
N LEU A 95 -14.42 -10.27 7.78
CA LEU A 95 -15.38 -11.35 7.66
C LEU A 95 -15.99 -11.69 9.03
N ARG A 96 -16.76 -10.76 9.60
CA ARG A 96 -17.58 -10.96 10.83
C ARG A 96 -19.04 -10.57 10.55
N PRO A 97 -20.03 -11.10 11.30
CA PRO A 97 -21.45 -10.78 11.11
C PRO A 97 -21.80 -9.29 11.21
N ARG A 98 -20.93 -8.50 11.86
CA ARG A 98 -21.07 -7.04 12.04
C ARG A 98 -19.85 -6.24 11.55
N GLY A 99 -18.86 -6.92 10.96
CA GLY A 99 -17.66 -6.26 10.45
C GLY A 99 -18.01 -5.47 9.19
N LYS A 100 -17.91 -4.14 9.24
CA LYS A 100 -18.00 -3.31 8.04
C LYS A 100 -16.62 -3.24 7.41
N SER A 101 -16.55 -3.41 6.10
CA SER A 101 -15.32 -3.12 5.36
C SER A 101 -14.91 -1.66 5.56
N PHE A 102 -13.61 -1.41 5.57
CA PHE A 102 -13.07 -0.06 5.71
C PHE A 102 -11.80 0.12 4.88
N ARG A 103 -11.45 1.40 4.64
CA ARG A 103 -10.24 1.78 3.93
C ARG A 103 -9.22 2.31 4.93
N LEU A 104 -7.96 1.95 4.73
CA LEU A 104 -6.82 2.62 5.36
C LEU A 104 -6.07 3.39 4.27
N ASP A 105 -5.98 4.69 4.47
CA ASP A 105 -5.25 5.58 3.58
C ASP A 105 -3.94 6.00 4.27
N GLU A 106 -2.85 5.95 3.52
CA GLU A 106 -1.54 6.44 3.94
C GLU A 106 -1.04 7.46 2.93
N THR A 107 -0.79 8.68 3.39
CA THR A 107 -0.18 9.72 2.57
C THR A 107 1.18 10.08 3.16
N ASP A 108 2.21 10.02 2.33
CA ASP A 108 3.58 10.35 2.71
C ASP A 108 4.22 11.29 1.69
N THR A 109 5.16 12.10 2.17
CA THR A 109 5.92 13.06 1.36
C THR A 109 7.24 12.45 0.90
N GLU A 110 7.89 13.10 -0.07
CA GLU A 110 9.12 12.62 -0.70
C GLU A 110 10.24 12.26 0.29
N ALA A 111 10.37 13.00 1.40
CA ALA A 111 11.39 12.75 2.42
C ALA A 111 11.21 11.44 3.21
N THR A 112 9.98 10.89 3.25
CA THR A 112 9.66 9.63 3.92
C THR A 112 9.29 8.52 2.94
N PHE A 113 9.22 8.81 1.64
CA PHE A 113 8.74 7.90 0.61
C PHE A 113 9.41 6.52 0.64
N GLY A 114 10.74 6.46 0.64
CA GLY A 114 11.45 5.17 0.67
C GLY A 114 11.16 4.36 1.94
N ARG A 115 10.93 5.05 3.07
CA ARG A 115 10.47 4.43 4.31
C ARG A 115 9.03 3.95 4.17
N THR A 116 8.13 4.74 3.59
CA THR A 116 6.73 4.34 3.34
C THR A 116 6.67 3.11 2.47
N MET A 117 7.47 3.07 1.41
CA MET A 117 7.55 1.93 0.50
C MET A 117 7.94 0.64 1.20
N PHE A 118 8.94 0.73 2.06
CA PHE A 118 9.40 -0.39 2.88
C PHE A 118 8.36 -0.79 3.93
N LEU A 119 7.73 0.19 4.59
CA LEU A 119 6.75 -0.05 5.65
C LEU A 119 5.40 -0.56 5.14
N ALA A 120 4.96 -0.10 3.96
CA ALA A 120 3.79 -0.57 3.25
C ALA A 120 3.97 -2.02 2.77
N GLY A 121 5.18 -2.37 2.32
CA GLY A 121 5.55 -3.75 2.00
C GLY A 121 5.79 -4.66 3.20
N ASN A 122 5.76 -4.13 4.44
CA ASN A 122 5.97 -4.93 5.64
C ASN A 122 4.65 -5.56 6.12
N PRO A 123 4.48 -6.88 6.02
CA PRO A 123 3.22 -7.54 6.35
C PRO A 123 2.87 -7.47 7.85
N TRP A 124 3.87 -7.49 8.73
CA TRP A 124 3.62 -7.44 10.18
C TRP A 124 3.16 -6.06 10.62
N ARG A 125 3.78 -5.01 10.08
CA ARG A 125 3.34 -3.62 10.33
C ARG A 125 1.91 -3.40 9.84
N LEU A 126 1.59 -3.90 8.65
CA LEU A 126 0.23 -3.83 8.10
C LEU A 126 -0.76 -4.60 8.99
N ALA A 127 -0.41 -5.81 9.43
CA ALA A 127 -1.24 -6.59 10.35
C ALA A 127 -1.50 -5.87 11.67
N ASP A 128 -0.46 -5.29 12.29
CA ASP A 128 -0.60 -4.53 13.54
C ASP A 128 -1.54 -3.34 13.36
N ARG A 129 -1.30 -2.51 12.34
CA ARG A 129 -2.14 -1.34 12.05
C ARG A 129 -3.60 -1.70 11.77
N VAL A 130 -3.84 -2.78 11.01
CA VAL A 130 -5.19 -3.27 10.75
C VAL A 130 -5.85 -3.77 12.03
N ASN A 131 -5.12 -4.46 12.90
CA ASN A 131 -5.65 -4.93 14.18
C ASN A 131 -6.05 -3.76 15.08
N ASP A 132 -5.19 -2.76 15.22
CA ASP A 132 -5.44 -1.56 16.03
C ASP A 132 -6.69 -0.81 15.53
N GLU A 133 -6.84 -0.65 14.21
CA GLU A 133 -8.00 0.00 13.61
C GLU A 133 -9.29 -0.82 13.81
N ILE A 134 -9.22 -2.15 13.77
CA ILE A 134 -10.36 -3.02 14.10
C ILE A 134 -10.75 -2.84 15.57
N GLU A 135 -9.79 -2.82 16.49
CA GLU A 135 -10.03 -2.64 17.92
C GLU A 135 -10.69 -1.30 18.21
N LEU A 136 -10.14 -0.22 17.65
CA LEU A 136 -10.71 1.12 17.79
C LEU A 136 -12.16 1.19 17.28
N ARG A 137 -12.44 0.60 16.13
CA ARG A 137 -13.81 0.57 15.57
C ARG A 137 -14.76 -0.27 16.40
N GLU A 138 -14.29 -1.38 16.98
CA GLU A 138 -15.07 -2.22 17.88
C GLU A 138 -15.40 -1.49 19.19
N GLU A 139 -14.45 -0.75 19.76
CA GLU A 139 -14.65 0.09 20.95
C GLU A 139 -15.69 1.19 20.69
N VAL A 140 -15.55 1.93 19.58
CA VAL A 140 -16.49 2.99 19.21
C VAL A 140 -17.90 2.44 18.97
N ALA A 141 -18.01 1.27 18.32
CA ALA A 141 -19.30 0.63 18.09
C ALA A 141 -19.96 0.12 19.37
N ALA A 142 -19.17 -0.29 20.37
CA ALA A 142 -19.68 -0.69 21.68
C ALA A 142 -20.25 0.51 22.46
N ILE A 143 -19.53 1.64 22.48
CA ILE A 143 -20.00 2.89 23.12
C ILE A 143 -21.29 3.38 22.47
N ALA A 144 -21.41 3.32 21.15
CA ALA A 144 -22.61 3.78 20.44
C ALA A 144 -23.86 2.90 20.66
N ALA A 145 -23.69 1.70 21.23
CA ALA A 145 -24.77 0.77 21.51
C ALA A 145 -25.29 0.83 22.96
N GLU A 146 -24.59 1.56 23.84
CA GLU A 146 -24.96 1.89 25.22
C GLU A 146 -25.78 3.19 25.30
#